data_AF-A0A2E3NKC2-F1
#
_entry.id   AF-A0A2E3NKC2-F1
#
_cell.length_a   1.000
_cell.length_b   1.000
_cell.length_c   1.000
_cell.angle_alpha   90.00
_cell.angle_beta   90.00
_cell.angle_gamma   90.00
#
_symmetry.space_group_name_H-M   'P 1'
#
loop_
_entity.id
_entity.type
_entity.pdbx_description
1 polymer ?
#
loop_
_entity_poly.entity_id
_entity_poly.type
_entity_poly.pdbx_seq_one_letter_code
_entity_poly.pdbx_strand_id
1 'polypeptide(L)' 'MDDVIVRGGENMSPGEIEDVLLTHESVADACVIGVPD' A
#
# COMPACT_ATOMS: atom_id res chain seq x y z
N MET A 1 4.05 -15.24 0.33
CA MET A 1 2.63 -15.00 0.67
C MET A 1 2.53 -13.52 0.46
N ASP A 2 2.08 -13.14 -0.72
CA ASP A 2 2.18 -11.75 -1.15
C ASP A 2 0.82 -11.14 -0.83
N ASP A 3 0.81 -10.20 0.10
CA ASP A 3 -0.39 -9.44 0.42
C ASP A 3 -0.73 -8.59 -0.80
N VAL A 4 -1.85 -8.86 -1.45
CA VAL A 4 -2.31 -8.13 -2.65
C VAL A 4 -3.68 -7.56 -2.35
N ILE A 5 -3.81 -6.25 -2.54
CA ILE A 5 -5.09 -5.53 -2.45
C ILE A 5 -5.71 -5.53 -3.85
N VAL A 6 -6.92 -6.08 -3.99
CA VAL A 6 -7.66 -6.09 -5.25
C VAL A 6 -8.79 -5.06 -5.17
N ARG A 7 -8.72 -4.01 -5.98
CA ARG A 7 -9.77 -2.97 -6.04
C ARG A 7 -10.09 -2.62 -7.48
N GLY A 8 -11.37 -2.63 -7.84
CA GLY A 8 -11.82 -2.29 -9.21
C GLY A 8 -11.30 -3.24 -10.31
N GLY A 9 -10.80 -4.42 -9.95
CA GLY A 9 -10.16 -5.36 -10.88
C GLY A 9 -8.64 -5.16 -11.04
N GLU A 10 -8.04 -4.22 -10.32
CA GLU A 10 -6.60 -4.00 -10.30
C GLU A 10 -5.96 -4.61 -9.06
N ASN A 11 -4.77 -5.18 -9.23
CA ASN A 11 -3.95 -5.73 -8.16
C ASN A 11 -2.93 -4.67 -7.72
N MET A 12 -2.96 -4.29 -6.45
CA MET A 12 -2.03 -3.34 -5.85
C MET A 12 -1.24 -4.01 -4.73
N SER A 13 0.07 -3.79 -4.72
CA SER A 13 0.95 -4.23 -3.64
C SER A 13 0.95 -3.18 -2.51
N PRO A 14 0.63 -3.56 -1.27
CA PRO A 14 0.77 -2.69 -0.11
C PRO A 14 2.19 -2.15 0.03
N GLY A 15 3.21 -3.00 -0.19
CA GLY A 15 4.61 -2.63 -0.06
C GLY A 15 5.04 -1.55 -1.07
N GLU A 16 4.55 -1.62 -2.31
CA GLU A 16 4.83 -0.56 -3.29
C GLU A 16 4.20 0.79 -2.88
N ILE A 17 3.04 0.75 -2.25
CA ILE A 17 2.37 1.96 -1.76
C ILE A 17 3.14 2.53 -0.55
N GLU A 18 3.57 1.67 0.37
CA GLU A 18 4.42 2.05 1.51
C GLU A 18 5.73 2.69 1.04
N ASP A 19 6.42 2.08 0.08
CA ASP A 19 7.67 2.60 -0.49
C ASP A 19 7.48 4.01 -1.07
N VAL A 20 6.39 4.25 -1.80
CA VAL A 20 6.05 5.58 -2.34
C VAL A 20 5.76 6.57 -1.21
N LEU A 21 5.02 6.17 -0.17
CA LEU A 21 4.73 7.04 0.97
C LEU A 21 6.01 7.44 1.72
N LEU A 22 6.95 6.52 1.87
CA LEU A 22 8.24 6.74 2.52
C LEU A 22 9.20 7.63 1.71
N THR A 23 8.94 7.88 0.41
CA THR A 23 9.70 8.89 -0.35
C THR A 23 9.41 10.32 0.11
N HIS A 24 8.30 10.55 0.81
CA HIS A 24 7.89 11.88 1.25
C HIS A 24 8.58 12.24 2.57
N GLU A 25 9.37 13.31 2.58
CA GLU A 25 10.21 13.73 3.71
C GLU A 25 9.45 13.98 5.03
N SER A 26 8.16 14.33 4.97
CA SER A 26 7.30 14.46 6.16
C SER A 26 6.72 13.16 6.71
N VAL A 27 6.96 12.01 6.06
CA VAL A 27 6.44 10.69 6.45
C VAL A 27 7.56 9.91 7.13
N ALA A 28 7.40 9.66 8.43
CA ALA A 28 8.39 8.92 9.21
C ALA A 28 8.24 7.39 9.08
N ASP A 29 7.00 6.91 8.87
CA ASP A 29 6.68 5.49 8.73
C ASP A 29 5.33 5.34 8.00
N ALA A 30 5.10 4.21 7.34
CA ALA A 30 3.88 3.92 6.59
C ALA A 30 3.49 2.44 6.67
N CYS A 31 2.19 2.17 6.80
CA CYS A 31 1.64 0.82 6.72
C CYS A 31 0.32 0.86 5.94
N VAL A 32 0.19 -0.02 4.96
CA VAL A 32 -0.95 -0.07 4.03
C VAL A 32 -1.73 -1.37 4.24
N ILE A 33 -3.04 -1.23 4.43
CA ILE A 33 -3.96 -2.36 4.58
C ILE A 33 -5.14 -2.23 3.63
N GLY A 34 -5.59 -3.37 3.10
CA GLY A 34 -6.87 -3.45 2.39
C GLY A 34 -8.03 -3.45 3.39
N VAL A 35 -9.03 -2.59 3.16
CA VAL A 35 -10.29 -2.60 3.92
C VAL A 35 -11.42 -3.14 3.03
N PRO A 36 -12.31 -3.99 3.56
CA PRO A 36 -13.52 -4.40 2.85
C PRO A 36 -14.49 -3.21 2.70
N ASP A 37 -15.14 -3.11 1.54
CA ASP A 37 -16.24 -2.16 1.26
C ASP A 37 -17.56 -2.62 1.93
#